data_AF-A0A2S8BBN1-F1
#
_entry.id   AF-A0A2S8BBN1-F1
#
_cell.length_a   1.000
_cell.length_b   1.000
_cell.length_c   1.000
_cell.angle_alpha   90.00
_cell.angle_beta   90.00
_cell.angle_gamma   90.00
#
_symmetry.space_group_name_H-M   'P 1'
#
loop_
_entity.id
_entity.type
_entity.pdbx_description
1 polymer ?
#
loop_
_entity_poly.entity_id
_entity_poly.type
_entity_poly.pdbx_seq_one_letter_code
_entity_poly.pdbx_strand_id
1 'polypeptide(L)'
;MGVHVLDDAVALLLSGRDTGVRLAPSDVVGTFGHAGGAVPGDSRNRVASNGIERSARPAARRDPDGARFGPVERPPVGWIEQDAAGWRWARRCRWGVLSAHVAEYLAVIGAPLVITPWRSVLVCDLEEAVADAALRVLAPLGLVFDADSPWLMVSACVGSPGCRHAVADVRADAAAPRRAGDADTGRRHFVGCERACGAPPAGQVLVATGLADPAYRVLPAHR
;
A
#
# COMPACT_ATOMS: atom_id res chain seq x y z
N MET A 1 9.92 7.80 1.45
CA MET A 1 9.48 9.18 1.18
C MET A 1 8.03 9.13 0.74
N GLY A 2 7.21 10.08 1.12
CA GLY A 2 5.79 10.16 0.76
C GLY A 2 5.35 11.62 0.71
N VAL A 3 4.10 11.88 0.39
CA VAL A 3 3.51 13.22 0.44
C VAL A 3 2.16 13.20 1.11
N HIS A 4 1.74 14.35 1.64
CA HIS A 4 0.41 14.61 2.13
C HIS A 4 -0.14 15.88 1.48
N VAL A 5 -1.33 15.80 0.89
CA VAL A 5 -1.99 16.95 0.26
C VAL A 5 -2.66 17.79 1.35
N LEU A 6 -2.36 19.08 1.37
CA LEU A 6 -2.98 20.09 2.22
C LEU A 6 -3.88 20.99 1.35
N ASP A 7 -4.58 21.94 1.96
CA ASP A 7 -5.50 22.83 1.25
C ASP A 7 -4.80 23.70 0.19
N ASP A 8 -3.57 24.17 0.46
CA ASP A 8 -2.83 25.11 -0.39
C ASP A 8 -1.46 24.58 -0.86
N ALA A 9 -1.03 23.41 -0.40
CA ALA A 9 0.30 22.88 -0.65
C ALA A 9 0.37 21.35 -0.48
N VAL A 10 1.54 20.77 -0.77
CA VAL A 10 1.82 19.35 -0.54
C VAL A 10 2.99 19.21 0.44
N ALA A 11 2.73 18.61 1.60
CA ALA A 11 3.77 18.31 2.59
C ALA A 11 4.59 17.08 2.18
N LEU A 12 5.92 17.20 2.22
CA LEU A 12 6.82 16.08 1.96
C LEU A 12 7.08 15.28 3.24
N LEU A 13 6.93 13.96 3.16
CA LEU A 13 7.08 13.04 4.29
C LEU A 13 8.33 12.16 4.15
N LEU A 14 9.04 11.96 5.25
CA LEU A 14 10.08 10.95 5.39
C LEU A 14 9.69 9.96 6.49
N SER A 15 9.51 8.69 6.11
CA SER A 15 9.08 7.64 7.04
C SER A 15 7.81 8.02 7.82
N GLY A 16 6.85 8.66 7.15
CA GLY A 16 5.58 9.10 7.73
C GLY A 16 5.66 10.39 8.57
N ARG A 17 6.84 11.00 8.72
CA ARG A 17 7.01 12.27 9.42
C ARG A 17 7.05 13.43 8.43
N ASP A 18 6.31 14.50 8.73
CA ASP A 18 6.45 15.75 8.00
C ASP A 18 7.87 16.28 8.14
N THR A 19 8.45 16.67 7.00
CA THR A 19 9.80 17.25 6.92
C THR A 19 9.78 18.77 7.06
N GLY A 20 8.59 19.38 7.09
CA GLY A 20 8.38 20.83 7.02
C GLY A 20 8.53 21.40 5.60
N VAL A 21 8.84 20.57 4.60
CA VAL A 21 8.95 20.97 3.20
C VAL A 21 7.56 20.97 2.56
N ARG A 22 7.19 22.08 1.91
CA ARG A 22 5.93 22.28 1.19
C ARG A 22 6.21 22.46 -0.29
N LEU A 23 5.60 21.62 -1.11
CA LEU A 23 5.73 21.62 -2.57
C LEU A 23 4.43 22.13 -3.20
N ALA A 24 4.52 22.84 -4.33
CA ALA A 24 3.36 23.02 -5.18
C ALA A 24 2.95 21.65 -5.78
N PRO A 25 1.65 21.40 -6.04
CA PRO A 25 1.20 20.13 -6.63
C PRO A 25 1.94 19.75 -7.91
N SER A 26 2.29 20.73 -8.76
CA SER A 26 3.06 20.55 -9.99
C SER A 26 4.49 20.02 -9.77
N ASP A 27 5.07 20.28 -8.60
CA ASP A 27 6.49 20.04 -8.33
C ASP A 27 6.73 18.69 -7.64
N VAL A 28 5.66 18.02 -7.19
CA VAL A 28 5.72 16.76 -6.44
C VAL A 28 6.43 15.67 -7.24
N VAL A 29 5.97 15.41 -8.47
CA VAL A 29 6.51 14.33 -9.31
C VAL A 29 7.98 14.59 -9.65
N GLY A 30 8.32 15.83 -10.01
CA GLY A 30 9.70 16.24 -10.28
C GLY A 30 10.60 16.02 -9.06
N THR A 31 10.14 16.41 -7.86
CA THR A 31 10.91 16.24 -6.62
C THR A 31 11.22 14.78 -6.32
N PHE A 32 10.25 13.87 -6.51
CA PHE A 32 10.47 12.43 -6.34
C PHE A 32 11.46 11.86 -7.35
N GLY A 33 11.38 12.29 -8.61
CA GLY A 33 12.30 11.88 -9.66
C GLY A 33 13.76 12.22 -9.35
N HIS A 34 14.01 13.45 -8.87
CA HIS A 34 15.36 13.90 -8.52
C HIS A 34 15.90 13.24 -7.25
N ALA A 35 15.05 13.03 -6.25
CA ALA A 35 15.47 12.43 -4.99
C ALA A 35 15.76 10.92 -5.11
N GLY A 36 15.12 10.22 -6.05
CA GLY A 36 15.38 8.81 -6.34
C GLY A 36 16.82 8.51 -6.80
N GLY A 37 17.50 9.48 -7.42
CA GLY A 37 18.89 9.34 -7.86
C GLY A 37 19.95 9.58 -6.79
N ALA A 38 19.58 10.12 -5.62
CA ALA A 38 20.51 10.61 -4.60
C ALA A 38 20.53 9.76 -3.31
N VAL A 39 20.01 8.53 -3.33
CA VAL A 39 20.00 7.62 -2.18
C VAL A 39 21.00 6.48 -2.38
N PRO A 40 22.25 6.59 -1.88
CA PRO A 40 23.11 5.43 -1.72
C PRO A 40 22.45 4.50 -0.70
N GLY A 41 21.97 3.33 -1.14
CA GLY A 41 21.49 2.30 -0.24
C GLY A 41 22.67 1.63 0.46
N ASP A 42 22.84 1.87 1.77
CA ASP A 42 23.50 0.86 2.62
C ASP A 42 22.56 -0.34 2.77
N SER A 43 23.13 -1.52 3.02
CA SER A 43 22.52 -2.82 3.35
C SER A 43 21.35 -2.80 4.35
N ARG A 44 21.10 -1.67 5.03
CA ARG A 44 19.99 -1.43 5.96
C ARG A 44 18.89 -0.49 5.44
N ASN A 45 18.93 -0.08 4.18
CA ASN A 45 17.93 0.74 3.50
C ASN A 45 17.52 2.03 4.28
N ARG A 46 18.47 2.68 4.94
CA ARG A 46 18.24 3.97 5.62
C ARG A 46 18.49 5.09 4.62
N VAL A 47 17.42 5.77 4.21
CA VAL A 47 17.52 7.01 3.44
C VAL A 47 18.04 8.10 4.37
N ALA A 48 19.22 8.65 4.09
CA ALA A 48 19.71 9.83 4.78
C ALA A 48 18.80 11.02 4.42
N SER A 49 18.14 11.60 5.44
CA SER A 49 17.29 12.81 5.33
C SER A 49 17.97 13.95 4.57
N ASN A 50 19.31 14.01 4.64
CA ASN A 50 20.15 15.11 4.17
C ASN A 50 20.23 15.23 2.63
N GLY A 51 19.85 14.20 1.88
CA GLY A 51 19.79 14.23 0.40
C GLY A 51 18.49 14.85 -0.11
N ILE A 52 17.36 14.47 0.49
CA ILE A 52 16.02 14.91 0.12
C ILE A 52 15.83 16.42 0.38
N GLU A 53 16.33 16.90 1.52
CA GLU A 53 16.30 18.32 1.86
C GLU A 53 17.11 19.20 0.90
N ARG A 54 18.13 18.64 0.22
CA ARG A 54 18.92 19.36 -0.77
C ARG A 54 18.23 19.40 -2.13
N SER A 55 17.58 18.31 -2.53
CA SER A 55 16.83 18.24 -3.80
C SER A 55 15.57 19.10 -3.81
N ALA A 56 14.92 19.30 -2.65
CA ALA A 56 13.71 20.13 -2.54
C ALA A 56 13.98 21.65 -2.42
N ARG A 57 15.26 22.08 -2.31
CA ARG A 57 15.63 23.49 -2.05
C ARG A 57 15.23 24.53 -3.11
N PRO A 58 15.15 24.23 -4.42
CA PRO A 58 14.84 25.29 -5.38
C PRO A 58 13.37 25.76 -5.36
N ALA A 59 12.44 24.96 -4.83
CA ALA A 59 11.00 25.19 -5.03
C ALA A 59 10.12 25.16 -3.74
N ALA A 60 10.67 24.78 -2.58
CA ALA A 60 9.84 24.49 -1.41
C ALA A 60 9.77 25.61 -0.35
N ARG A 61 8.55 25.91 0.13
CA ARG A 61 8.33 26.70 1.35
C ARG A 61 8.59 25.82 2.58
N ARG A 62 9.09 26.40 3.67
CA ARG A 62 9.24 25.72 4.96
C ARG A 62 8.12 26.08 5.92
N ASP A 63 7.60 25.06 6.59
CA ASP A 63 6.67 25.15 7.70
C ASP A 63 7.32 24.48 8.93
N PRO A 64 7.57 25.22 10.02
CA PRO A 64 8.28 24.70 11.19
C PRO A 64 7.43 23.71 12.02
N ASP A 65 6.11 23.66 11.81
CA ASP A 65 5.23 22.81 12.60
C ASP A 65 5.18 21.40 12.00
N GLY A 66 5.94 20.49 12.62
CA GLY A 66 6.09 19.10 12.20
C GLY A 66 4.88 18.23 12.52
N ALA A 67 3.82 18.36 11.71
CA ALA A 67 2.65 17.50 11.81
C ALA A 67 3.04 16.01 11.63
N ARG A 68 2.36 15.12 12.36
CA ARG A 68 2.43 13.68 12.10
C ARG A 68 1.18 13.27 11.35
N PHE A 69 1.37 12.77 10.14
CA PHE A 69 0.29 12.17 9.38
C PHE A 69 0.23 10.69 9.72
N GLY A 70 -0.92 10.24 10.23
CA GLY A 70 -1.15 8.84 10.53
C GLY A 70 -1.01 7.98 9.26
N PRO A 71 -0.51 6.74 9.36
CA PRO A 71 -0.49 5.85 8.22
C PRO A 71 -1.91 5.56 7.74
N VAL A 72 -2.08 5.39 6.43
CA VAL A 72 -3.35 4.90 5.86
C VAL A 72 -3.53 3.45 6.31
N GLU A 73 -4.37 3.25 7.33
CA GLU A 73 -4.55 1.93 7.93
C GLU A 73 -5.49 1.04 7.14
N ARG A 74 -6.38 1.60 6.32
CA ARG A 74 -7.27 0.86 5.41
C ARG A 74 -7.05 1.39 4.00
N PRO A 75 -6.59 0.54 3.06
CA PRO A 75 -6.47 0.99 1.68
C PRO A 75 -7.86 1.40 1.17
N PRO A 76 -7.97 2.52 0.45
CA PRO A 76 -9.24 2.91 -0.13
C PRO A 76 -9.63 1.86 -1.17
N VAL A 77 -10.84 1.33 -1.05
CA VAL A 77 -11.45 0.32 -1.94
C VAL A 77 -12.90 0.71 -2.15
N GLY A 78 -13.40 0.50 -3.36
CA GLY A 78 -14.74 0.92 -3.76
C GLY A 78 -14.73 2.18 -4.61
N TRP A 79 -15.85 2.89 -4.60
CA TRP A 79 -16.09 4.12 -5.35
C TRP A 79 -15.40 5.30 -4.66
N ILE A 80 -14.57 6.03 -5.39
CA ILE A 80 -13.90 7.23 -4.88
C ILE A 80 -14.16 8.35 -5.89
N GLU A 81 -14.61 9.51 -5.43
CA GLU A 81 -15.00 10.59 -6.34
C GLU A 81 -13.77 11.31 -6.96
N GLN A 82 -13.90 11.79 -8.20
CA GLN A 82 -13.00 12.77 -8.86
C GLN A 82 -13.73 14.08 -9.06
N ASP A 83 -13.01 15.15 -8.78
CA ASP A 83 -13.35 16.55 -8.94
C ASP A 83 -13.21 16.98 -10.42
N ALA A 84 -14.02 16.34 -11.28
CA ALA A 84 -14.50 16.76 -12.61
C ALA A 84 -15.09 15.54 -13.34
N ALA A 85 -16.41 15.37 -13.30
CA ALA A 85 -17.21 14.59 -14.26
C ALA A 85 -16.77 13.14 -14.63
N GLY A 86 -16.30 12.31 -13.69
CA GLY A 86 -16.20 10.86 -13.94
C GLY A 86 -15.37 10.12 -12.89
N TRP A 87 -15.89 9.03 -12.35
CA TRP A 87 -15.59 8.54 -11.00
C TRP A 87 -14.33 7.64 -10.94
N ARG A 88 -13.65 7.60 -9.77
CA ARG A 88 -12.54 6.67 -9.52
C ARG A 88 -13.05 5.34 -9.00
N TRP A 89 -12.25 4.34 -9.26
CA TRP A 89 -12.46 3.02 -8.73
C TRP A 89 -11.20 2.47 -8.11
N ALA A 90 -11.29 1.90 -6.92
CA ALA A 90 -10.18 1.24 -6.26
C ALA A 90 -10.48 -0.24 -6.04
N ARG A 91 -9.53 -1.09 -6.45
CA ARG A 91 -9.68 -2.54 -6.44
C ARG A 91 -8.50 -3.14 -5.74
N ARG A 92 -8.72 -3.99 -4.75
CA ARG A 92 -7.62 -4.73 -4.14
C ARG A 92 -7.41 -6.06 -4.85
N CYS A 93 -6.17 -6.31 -5.25
CA CYS A 93 -5.74 -7.64 -5.68
C CYS A 93 -5.46 -8.48 -4.43
N ARG A 94 -6.00 -9.70 -4.36
CA ARG A 94 -5.61 -10.64 -3.30
C ARG A 94 -4.09 -10.82 -3.35
N TRP A 95 -3.44 -10.57 -2.21
CA TRP A 95 -1.97 -10.58 -2.06
C TRP A 95 -1.18 -9.57 -2.90
N GLY A 96 -1.85 -8.65 -3.62
CA GLY A 96 -1.20 -7.82 -4.63
C GLY A 96 -0.80 -8.57 -5.89
N VAL A 97 -1.39 -9.74 -6.15
CA VAL A 97 -1.13 -10.53 -7.35
C VAL A 97 -2.27 -10.32 -8.34
N LEU A 98 -1.92 -9.86 -9.53
CA LEU A 98 -2.83 -9.73 -10.65
C LEU A 98 -2.57 -10.90 -11.61
N SER A 99 -3.58 -11.75 -11.84
CA SER A 99 -3.44 -12.81 -12.85
C SER A 99 -3.41 -12.18 -14.24
N ALA A 100 -2.76 -12.85 -15.20
CA ALA A 100 -2.73 -12.40 -16.59
C ALA A 100 -4.15 -12.18 -17.13
N HIS A 101 -5.06 -13.10 -16.82
CA HIS A 101 -6.47 -13.00 -17.21
C HIS A 101 -7.17 -11.74 -16.67
N VAL A 102 -6.97 -11.39 -15.40
CA VAL A 102 -7.54 -10.15 -14.84
C VAL A 102 -6.85 -8.92 -15.43
N ALA A 103 -5.55 -8.99 -15.70
CA ALA A 103 -4.82 -7.91 -16.36
C ALA A 103 -5.34 -7.63 -17.77
N GLU A 104 -5.68 -8.67 -18.54
CA GLU A 104 -6.30 -8.55 -19.87
C GLU A 104 -7.64 -7.82 -19.79
N TYR A 105 -8.52 -8.20 -18.85
CA TYR A 105 -9.77 -7.46 -18.66
C TYR A 105 -9.55 -6.00 -18.27
N LEU A 106 -8.59 -5.72 -17.38
CA LEU A 106 -8.26 -4.35 -17.00
C LEU A 106 -7.74 -3.54 -18.21
N ALA A 107 -6.98 -4.16 -19.10
CA ALA A 107 -6.49 -3.50 -20.32
C ALA A 107 -7.62 -3.17 -21.29
N VAL A 108 -8.63 -4.05 -21.42
CA VAL A 108 -9.79 -3.84 -22.31
C VAL A 108 -10.68 -2.67 -21.86
N ILE A 109 -10.67 -2.32 -20.56
CA ILE A 109 -11.42 -1.15 -20.07
C ILE A 109 -10.96 0.15 -20.75
N GLY A 110 -9.69 0.23 -21.17
CA GLY A 110 -9.17 1.39 -21.91
C GLY A 110 -9.05 2.66 -21.07
N ALA A 111 -9.10 2.55 -19.75
CA ALA A 111 -9.01 3.67 -18.81
C ALA A 111 -7.64 3.73 -18.11
N PRO A 112 -7.21 4.91 -17.62
CA PRO A 112 -5.96 5.03 -16.87
C PRO A 112 -5.94 4.13 -15.63
N LEU A 113 -4.83 3.42 -15.43
CA LEU A 113 -4.63 2.51 -14.30
C LEU A 113 -3.51 3.02 -13.38
N VAL A 114 -3.74 2.97 -12.06
CA VAL A 114 -2.72 3.30 -11.06
C VAL A 114 -2.48 2.11 -10.14
N ILE A 115 -1.27 1.56 -10.14
CA ILE A 115 -0.86 0.54 -9.17
C ILE A 115 -0.46 1.25 -7.88
N THR A 116 -1.07 0.84 -6.77
CA THR A 116 -0.86 1.46 -5.47
C THR A 116 0.11 0.68 -4.58
N PRO A 117 0.87 1.34 -3.68
CA PRO A 117 1.77 0.69 -2.73
C PRO A 117 1.08 -0.27 -1.76
N TRP A 118 -0.24 -0.15 -1.59
CA TRP A 118 -1.07 -1.01 -0.73
C TRP A 118 -1.77 -2.15 -1.50
N ARG A 119 -1.16 -2.63 -2.60
CA ARG A 119 -1.55 -3.85 -3.33
C ARG A 119 -2.93 -3.76 -3.98
N SER A 120 -3.27 -2.57 -4.45
CA SER A 120 -4.52 -2.27 -5.14
C SER A 120 -4.24 -1.64 -6.50
N VAL A 121 -5.17 -1.77 -7.43
CA VAL A 121 -5.16 -1.07 -8.73
C VAL A 121 -6.34 -0.11 -8.73
N LEU A 122 -6.07 1.15 -9.06
CA LEU A 122 -7.11 2.11 -9.36
C LEU A 122 -7.41 2.07 -10.86
N VAL A 123 -8.69 2.16 -11.20
CA VAL A 123 -9.14 2.45 -12.56
C VAL A 123 -9.79 3.83 -12.50
N CYS A 124 -9.20 4.79 -13.19
CA CYS A 124 -9.59 6.19 -13.10
C CYS A 124 -10.54 6.56 -14.24
N ASP A 125 -11.23 7.68 -14.07
CA ASP A 125 -11.99 8.36 -15.12
C ASP A 125 -13.05 7.44 -15.78
N LEU A 126 -13.73 6.62 -14.97
CA LEU A 126 -14.80 5.73 -15.44
C LEU A 126 -16.17 6.38 -15.29
N GLU A 127 -16.99 6.22 -16.32
CA GLU A 127 -18.44 6.44 -16.22
C GLU A 127 -19.09 5.36 -15.34
N GLU A 128 -20.14 5.74 -14.61
CA GLU A 128 -20.87 4.87 -13.69
C GLU A 128 -21.25 3.52 -14.32
N ALA A 129 -21.90 3.56 -15.49
CA ALA A 129 -22.39 2.37 -16.17
C ALA A 129 -21.25 1.40 -16.56
N VAL A 130 -20.10 1.94 -16.98
CA VAL A 130 -18.92 1.13 -17.35
C VAL A 130 -18.32 0.47 -16.12
N ALA A 131 -18.22 1.22 -15.03
CA ALA A 131 -17.69 0.71 -13.78
C ALA A 131 -18.63 -0.35 -13.15
N ASP A 132 -19.94 -0.18 -13.23
CA ASP A 132 -20.92 -1.19 -12.81
C ASP A 132 -20.82 -2.49 -13.62
N ALA A 133 -20.67 -2.38 -14.93
CA ALA A 133 -20.45 -3.54 -15.79
C ALA A 133 -19.13 -4.26 -15.43
N ALA A 134 -18.06 -3.50 -15.24
CA ALA A 134 -16.78 -4.05 -14.88
C ALA A 134 -16.75 -4.61 -13.43
N LEU A 135 -17.58 -4.13 -12.48
CA LEU A 135 -17.77 -4.74 -11.15
C LEU A 135 -18.24 -6.18 -11.31
N ARG A 136 -19.29 -6.37 -12.12
CA ARG A 136 -19.95 -7.67 -12.34
C ARG A 136 -19.02 -8.71 -12.96
N VAL A 137 -18.07 -8.28 -13.80
CA VAL A 137 -17.08 -9.17 -14.41
C VAL A 137 -15.92 -9.45 -13.45
N LEU A 138 -15.43 -8.43 -12.75
CA LEU A 138 -14.12 -8.52 -12.07
C LEU A 138 -14.21 -8.96 -10.61
N ALA A 139 -15.36 -8.76 -9.94
CA ALA A 139 -15.59 -9.30 -8.60
C ALA A 139 -15.57 -10.84 -8.56
N PRO A 140 -16.25 -11.56 -9.48
CA PRO A 140 -16.12 -13.02 -9.57
C PRO A 140 -14.69 -13.52 -9.83
N LEU A 141 -13.85 -12.70 -10.47
CA LEU A 141 -12.44 -13.02 -10.73
C LEU A 141 -11.52 -12.76 -9.52
N GLY A 142 -12.08 -12.43 -8.36
CA GLY A 142 -11.36 -12.35 -7.09
C GLY A 142 -10.80 -10.98 -6.73
N LEU A 143 -11.17 -9.93 -7.48
CA LEU A 143 -10.91 -8.56 -7.07
C LEU A 143 -11.90 -8.12 -5.99
N VAL A 144 -11.38 -7.41 -4.99
CA VAL A 144 -12.15 -6.96 -3.82
C VAL A 144 -12.56 -5.50 -4.01
N PHE A 145 -13.86 -5.24 -3.88
CA PHE A 145 -14.51 -3.93 -4.09
C PHE A 145 -15.27 -3.42 -2.86
N ASP A 146 -15.57 -4.32 -1.94
CA ASP A 146 -16.27 -3.99 -0.70
C ASP A 146 -15.26 -3.41 0.32
N ALA A 147 -15.54 -2.19 0.77
CA ALA A 147 -14.76 -1.46 1.77
C ALA A 147 -14.79 -2.15 3.15
N ASP A 148 -15.79 -2.98 3.41
CA ASP A 148 -15.93 -3.76 4.65
C ASP A 148 -15.38 -5.18 4.51
N SER A 149 -14.79 -5.51 3.36
CA SER A 149 -14.25 -6.84 3.13
C SER A 149 -13.15 -7.21 4.15
N PRO A 150 -13.23 -8.40 4.80
CA PRO A 150 -12.19 -8.89 5.70
C PRO A 150 -10.81 -8.99 5.05
N TRP A 151 -10.77 -9.14 3.72
CA TRP A 151 -9.56 -9.14 2.91
C TRP A 151 -8.79 -7.82 2.97
N LEU A 152 -9.45 -6.72 3.33
CA LEU A 152 -8.76 -5.45 3.55
C LEU A 152 -7.89 -5.49 4.81
N MET A 153 -8.24 -6.32 5.79
CA MET A 153 -7.58 -6.44 7.10
C MET A 153 -6.55 -7.57 7.17
N VAL A 154 -6.33 -8.32 6.10
CA VAL A 154 -5.30 -9.37 6.03
C VAL A 154 -4.34 -9.08 4.90
N SER A 155 -3.07 -9.37 5.09
CA SER A 155 -2.08 -9.38 4.02
C SER A 155 -0.99 -10.40 4.32
N ALA A 156 -0.17 -10.72 3.32
CA ALA A 156 0.96 -11.61 3.50
C ALA A 156 2.11 -11.21 2.57
N CYS A 157 3.33 -11.64 2.89
CA CYS A 157 4.43 -11.61 1.94
C CYS A 157 4.25 -12.70 0.87
N VAL A 158 5.27 -12.95 0.05
CA VAL A 158 5.19 -13.99 -1.00
C VAL A 158 5.02 -15.39 -0.38
N GLY A 159 5.73 -15.69 0.72
CA GLY A 159 5.68 -17.01 1.36
C GLY A 159 6.28 -18.13 0.55
N SER A 160 6.21 -19.35 1.08
CA SER A 160 6.44 -20.58 0.33
C SER A 160 5.25 -20.83 -0.61
N PRO A 161 5.45 -21.43 -1.81
CA PRO A 161 6.71 -21.81 -2.43
C PRO A 161 7.42 -20.68 -3.18
N GLY A 162 6.81 -19.49 -3.29
CA GLY A 162 7.32 -18.40 -4.13
C GLY A 162 8.58 -17.69 -3.60
N CYS A 163 8.96 -17.92 -2.34
CA CYS A 163 10.13 -17.36 -1.71
C CYS A 163 10.93 -18.46 -1.02
N ARG A 164 12.15 -18.74 -1.50
CA ARG A 164 13.07 -19.73 -0.93
C ARG A 164 13.46 -19.49 0.54
N HIS A 165 13.25 -18.28 1.05
CA HIS A 165 13.57 -17.92 2.43
C HIS A 165 12.40 -18.15 3.39
N ALA A 166 11.20 -18.40 2.86
CA ALA A 166 10.01 -18.58 3.68
C ALA A 166 9.94 -20.00 4.24
N VAL A 167 9.61 -20.11 5.53
CA VAL A 167 9.44 -21.40 6.22
C VAL A 167 7.99 -21.89 6.22
N ALA A 168 7.05 -21.11 5.69
CA ALA A 168 5.62 -21.44 5.61
C ALA A 168 4.94 -20.84 4.37
N ASP A 169 3.83 -21.46 3.94
CA ASP A 169 2.90 -20.88 2.96
C ASP A 169 1.98 -19.87 3.65
N VAL A 170 2.53 -18.68 3.87
CA VAL A 170 1.82 -17.63 4.60
C VAL A 170 0.62 -17.05 3.87
N ARG A 171 0.48 -17.30 2.55
CA ARG A 171 -0.69 -16.86 1.79
C ARG A 171 -1.85 -17.84 1.97
N ALA A 172 -1.58 -19.14 2.01
CA ALA A 172 -2.56 -20.15 2.40
C ALA A 172 -3.02 -19.93 3.85
N ASP A 173 -2.09 -19.72 4.77
CA ASP A 173 -2.41 -19.48 6.18
C ASP A 173 -3.23 -18.21 6.38
N ALA A 174 -2.88 -17.13 5.67
CA ALA A 174 -3.63 -15.89 5.71
C ALA A 174 -5.01 -15.97 5.02
N ALA A 175 -5.22 -16.95 4.13
CA ALA A 175 -6.51 -17.21 3.49
C ALA A 175 -7.44 -18.08 4.34
N ALA A 176 -6.91 -18.78 5.34
CA ALA A 176 -7.70 -19.66 6.19
C ALA A 176 -8.80 -18.86 6.92
N PRO A 177 -9.97 -19.48 7.18
CA PRO A 177 -11.02 -18.84 7.94
C PRO A 177 -10.49 -18.32 9.29
N ARG A 178 -10.76 -17.05 9.59
CA ARG A 178 -10.40 -16.44 10.86
C ARG A 178 -11.04 -17.25 11.99
N ARG A 179 -10.27 -17.56 13.03
CA ARG A 179 -10.80 -18.23 14.22
C ARG A 179 -11.56 -17.24 15.08
N ALA A 180 -12.49 -17.73 15.90
CA ALA A 180 -13.13 -16.92 16.92
C ALA A 180 -12.07 -16.25 17.80
N GLY A 181 -12.15 -14.93 17.98
CA GLY A 181 -11.14 -14.12 18.69
C GLY A 181 -10.13 -13.38 17.79
N ASP A 182 -10.02 -13.73 16.51
CA ASP A 182 -9.12 -13.02 15.58
C ASP A 182 -9.69 -11.65 15.12
N ALA A 183 -10.99 -11.42 15.29
CA ALA A 183 -11.68 -10.22 14.84
C ALA A 183 -11.21 -8.95 15.58
N ASP A 184 -10.88 -9.06 16.88
CA ASP A 184 -10.49 -7.93 17.73
C ASP A 184 -9.03 -7.46 17.53
N THR A 185 -8.24 -8.21 16.76
CA THR A 185 -6.79 -7.95 16.65
C THR A 185 -6.40 -7.01 15.50
N GLY A 186 -7.38 -6.42 14.80
CA GLY A 186 -7.16 -5.45 13.74
C GLY A 186 -6.49 -6.03 12.48
N ARG A 187 -5.65 -5.22 11.82
CA ARG A 187 -4.95 -5.59 10.58
C ARG A 187 -3.86 -6.62 10.88
N ARG A 188 -3.81 -7.70 10.10
CA ARG A 188 -2.77 -8.73 10.20
C ARG A 188 -1.92 -8.81 8.93
N HIS A 189 -0.62 -9.03 9.11
CA HIS A 189 0.33 -9.30 8.03
C HIS A 189 1.14 -10.57 8.33
N PHE A 190 0.95 -11.60 7.51
CA PHE A 190 1.65 -12.88 7.66
C PHE A 190 2.96 -12.88 6.87
N VAL A 191 4.05 -13.30 7.52
CA VAL A 191 5.40 -13.23 6.99
C VAL A 191 6.07 -14.58 7.12
N GLY A 192 6.63 -15.10 6.02
CA GLY A 192 7.28 -16.40 6.02
C GLY A 192 8.69 -16.44 6.61
N CYS A 193 9.31 -15.32 6.96
CA CYS A 193 10.66 -15.28 7.54
C CYS A 193 10.95 -13.94 8.25
N GLU A 194 12.09 -13.84 8.91
CA GLU A 194 12.51 -12.68 9.70
C GLU A 194 12.67 -11.36 8.90
N ARG A 195 12.63 -11.40 7.56
CA ARG A 195 12.77 -10.21 6.73
C ARG A 195 11.56 -9.28 6.78
N ALA A 196 10.39 -9.75 7.24
CA ALA A 196 9.18 -8.94 7.37
C ALA A 196 8.77 -8.19 6.09
N CYS A 197 8.99 -8.79 4.91
CA CYS A 197 8.75 -8.13 3.63
C CYS A 197 7.30 -7.67 3.47
N GLY A 198 7.09 -6.36 3.27
CA GLY A 198 5.76 -5.79 3.07
C GLY A 198 4.95 -5.60 4.36
N ALA A 199 5.60 -5.68 5.53
CA ALA A 199 5.01 -5.35 6.81
C ALA A 199 4.46 -3.91 6.80
N PRO A 200 3.17 -3.71 7.15
CA PRO A 200 2.57 -2.38 7.22
C PRO A 200 3.12 -1.60 8.43
N PRO A 201 3.04 -0.25 8.40
CA PRO A 201 3.45 0.59 9.53
C PRO A 201 2.55 0.44 10.78
N ALA A 202 1.35 -0.11 10.61
CA ALA A 202 0.39 -0.35 11.68
C ALA A 202 -0.28 -1.72 11.51
N GLY A 203 -0.71 -2.32 12.63
CA GLY A 203 -1.28 -3.66 12.71
C GLY A 203 -0.29 -4.73 13.19
N GLN A 204 -0.79 -5.95 13.33
CA GLN A 204 -0.02 -7.09 13.80
C GLN A 204 0.77 -7.73 12.66
N VAL A 205 2.07 -7.93 12.88
CA VAL A 205 2.94 -8.68 11.96
C VAL A 205 3.20 -10.05 12.57
N LEU A 206 2.79 -11.11 11.88
CA LEU A 206 2.90 -12.50 12.30
C LEU A 206 4.03 -13.16 11.51
N VAL A 207 5.11 -13.54 12.18
CA VAL A 207 6.28 -14.17 11.56
C VAL A 207 6.21 -15.67 11.79
N ALA A 208 6.23 -16.44 10.70
CA ALA A 208 6.24 -17.89 10.74
C ALA A 208 7.51 -18.40 11.42
N THR A 209 7.37 -19.35 12.34
CA THR A 209 8.47 -19.92 13.12
C THR A 209 9.06 -21.18 12.47
N GLY A 210 8.31 -21.81 11.57
CA GLY A 210 8.63 -23.13 11.02
C GLY A 210 8.38 -24.27 12.02
N LEU A 211 7.73 -23.99 13.15
CA LEU A 211 7.37 -24.96 14.18
C LEU A 211 5.86 -25.24 14.16
N ALA A 212 5.44 -26.35 14.77
CA ALA A 212 4.03 -26.67 14.90
C ALA A 212 3.31 -25.78 15.95
N ASP A 213 3.99 -25.41 17.03
CA ASP A 213 3.42 -24.59 18.11
C ASP A 213 4.49 -23.73 18.85
N PRO A 214 4.37 -22.39 18.88
CA PRO A 214 3.45 -21.60 18.07
C PRO A 214 3.95 -21.54 16.62
N ALA A 215 3.06 -21.77 15.65
CA ALA A 215 3.38 -21.66 14.23
C ALA A 215 3.77 -20.22 13.80
N TYR A 216 3.30 -19.23 14.57
CA TYR A 216 3.55 -17.82 14.34
C TYR A 216 3.90 -17.10 15.65
N ARG A 217 4.86 -16.18 15.57
CA ARG A 217 5.14 -15.21 16.63
C ARG A 217 4.78 -13.80 16.18
N VAL A 218 4.35 -12.96 17.11
CA VAL A 218 4.09 -11.55 16.82
C VAL A 218 5.41 -10.79 16.80
N LEU A 219 5.68 -10.07 15.71
CA LEU A 219 6.79 -9.12 15.66
C LEU A 219 6.41 -7.88 16.50
N PRO A 220 7.24 -7.46 17.47
CA PRO A 220 6.98 -6.25 18.22
C PRO A 220 6.85 -5.04 17.29
N ALA A 221 5.87 -4.17 17.54
CA ALA A 221 5.78 -2.92 16.81
C ALA A 221 7.08 -2.12 17.01
N HIS A 222 7.72 -1.73 15.90
CA HIS A 222 8.87 -0.83 15.96
C HIS A 222 8.38 0.54 16.46
N ARG A 223 8.77 0.93 17.69
CA ARG A 223 8.49 2.26 18.26
C ARG A 223 9.22 3.36 17.49
#